data_AF-A0A259RZM1-F1
#
_entry.id   AF-A0A259RZM1-F1
#
_cell.length_a   1.000
_cell.length_b   1.000
_cell.length_c   1.000
_cell.angle_alpha   90.00
_cell.angle_beta   90.00
_cell.angle_gamma   90.00
#
_symmetry.space_group_name_H-M   'P 1'
#
loop_
_entity.id
_entity.type
_entity.pdbx_description
1 polymer ?
#
loop_
_entity_poly.entity_id
_entity_poly.type
_entity_poly.pdbx_seq_one_letter_code
_entity_poly.pdbx_strand_id
1 'polypeptide(L)'
;MNKLAIGLGVVIVAGIAAAPYVSGMMIEKRMQSVSALPGLSDGITWSLDSYQRGYLSSTATSHVTVAGADGTRYLIHFKHTINQIPGVDGRYATIQTVWVPDAEIKPQVEQLFSGKEPVVLNTALSVFGGAHTEGDFAPINQPQVTFSGGTMTIDAAASGKFAYTGAFNSLNITGQKDDKGMPQSAAFKGITLDADGVMDKKSHIAWNSQFAMKVASLTVGNEGALSGLALTSHSLRTGDDFAVDVGLDVANA
;
A
#
# COMPACT_ATOMS: atom_id res chain seq x y z
N MET A 1 -37.82 25.95 -29.29
CA MET A 1 -36.40 25.88 -28.88
C MET A 1 -36.18 25.94 -27.36
N ASN A 2 -36.94 26.72 -26.57
CA ASN A 2 -36.73 26.82 -25.10
C ASN A 2 -37.00 25.53 -24.28
N LYS A 3 -37.96 24.68 -24.66
CA LYS A 3 -38.28 23.45 -23.90
C LYS A 3 -37.22 22.34 -24.03
N LEU A 4 -36.50 22.30 -25.15
CA LEU A 4 -35.37 21.38 -25.38
C LEU A 4 -34.12 21.80 -24.61
N ALA A 5 -33.84 23.10 -24.52
CA ALA A 5 -32.73 23.64 -23.72
C ALA A 5 -32.95 23.43 -22.21
N ILE A 6 -34.19 23.60 -21.72
CA ILE A 6 -34.55 23.31 -20.33
C ILE A 6 -34.47 21.80 -20.04
N GLY A 7 -34.93 20.94 -20.96
CA GLY A 7 -34.82 19.48 -20.83
C GLY A 7 -33.36 18.99 -20.80
N LEU A 8 -32.49 19.51 -21.67
CA LEU A 8 -31.05 19.22 -21.66
C LEU A 8 -30.38 19.73 -20.38
N GLY A 9 -30.71 20.94 -19.92
CA GLY A 9 -30.19 21.49 -18.67
C GLY A 9 -30.56 20.65 -17.45
N VAL A 10 -31.81 20.18 -17.36
CA VAL A 10 -32.26 19.32 -16.26
C VAL A 10 -31.59 17.94 -16.29
N VAL A 11 -31.41 17.34 -17.48
CA VAL A 11 -30.72 16.05 -17.61
C VAL A 11 -29.23 16.16 -17.25
N ILE A 12 -28.57 17.25 -17.65
CA ILE A 12 -27.16 17.49 -17.30
C ILE A 12 -27.01 17.76 -15.79
N VAL A 13 -27.87 18.59 -15.19
CA VAL A 13 -27.82 18.90 -13.74
C VAL A 13 -28.17 17.67 -12.90
N ALA A 14 -29.18 16.88 -13.30
CA ALA A 14 -29.52 15.63 -12.62
C ALA A 14 -28.42 14.57 -12.78
N GLY A 15 -27.77 14.50 -13.95
CA GLY A 15 -26.62 13.64 -14.19
C GLY A 15 -25.40 14.01 -13.34
N ILE A 16 -25.10 15.31 -13.20
CA ILE A 16 -24.04 15.82 -12.32
C ILE A 16 -24.36 15.57 -10.84
N ALA A 17 -25.62 15.72 -10.42
CA ALA A 17 -26.05 15.42 -9.06
C ALA A 17 -25.99 13.92 -8.72
N ALA A 18 -26.29 13.03 -9.68
CA ALA A 18 -26.19 11.59 -9.48
C ALA A 18 -24.75 11.05 -9.57
N ALA A 19 -23.83 11.80 -10.21
CA ALA A 19 -22.47 11.33 -10.47
C ALA A 19 -21.67 10.95 -9.21
N PRO A 20 -21.70 11.71 -8.09
CA PRO A 20 -21.08 11.29 -6.84
C PRO A 20 -21.61 9.95 -6.35
N TYR A 21 -22.93 9.80 -6.21
CA TYR A 21 -23.55 8.57 -5.71
C TYR A 21 -23.25 7.34 -6.59
N VAL A 22 -23.26 7.50 -7.92
CA VAL A 22 -22.88 6.45 -8.87
C VAL A 22 -21.40 6.09 -8.74
N SER A 23 -20.52 7.09 -8.55
CA SER A 23 -19.09 6.86 -8.30
C SER A 23 -18.88 6.07 -7.00
N GLY A 24 -19.61 6.40 -5.94
CA GLY A 24 -19.62 5.63 -4.70
C GLY A 24 -20.04 4.18 -4.91
N MET A 25 -21.09 3.93 -5.70
CA MET A 25 -21.52 2.57 -6.04
C MET A 25 -20.46 1.79 -6.84
N MET A 26 -19.77 2.44 -7.79
CA MET A 26 -18.68 1.79 -8.54
C MET A 26 -17.50 1.47 -7.63
N ILE A 27 -17.13 2.38 -6.73
CA ILE A 27 -16.05 2.18 -5.75
C ILE A 27 -16.41 1.02 -4.81
N GLU A 28 -17.63 1.00 -4.26
CA GLU A 28 -18.10 -0.09 -3.39
C GLU A 28 -18.04 -1.45 -4.09
N LYS A 29 -18.58 -1.56 -5.32
CA LYS A 29 -18.51 -2.79 -6.11
C LYS A 29 -17.07 -3.22 -6.37
N ARG A 30 -16.18 -2.26 -6.65
CA ARG A 30 -14.77 -2.56 -6.89
C ARG A 30 -14.10 -3.06 -5.62
N MET A 31 -14.31 -2.40 -4.49
CA MET A 31 -13.81 -2.83 -3.19
C MET A 31 -14.32 -4.23 -2.85
N GLN A 32 -15.62 -4.52 -2.98
CA GLN A 32 -16.17 -5.87 -2.76
C GLN A 32 -15.58 -6.95 -3.67
N SER A 33 -15.08 -6.59 -4.85
CA SER A 33 -14.51 -7.53 -5.82
C SER A 33 -13.03 -7.85 -5.61
N VAL A 34 -12.34 -7.12 -4.72
CA VAL A 34 -10.94 -7.41 -4.41
C VAL A 34 -10.91 -8.49 -3.33
N SER A 35 -10.40 -9.67 -3.67
CA SER A 35 -10.20 -10.78 -2.73
C SER A 35 -8.72 -11.12 -2.52
N ALA A 36 -7.85 -10.63 -3.40
CA ALA A 36 -6.39 -10.79 -3.33
C ALA A 36 -5.72 -9.48 -3.75
N LEU A 37 -4.68 -9.07 -3.04
CA LEU A 37 -3.88 -7.92 -3.45
C LEU A 37 -3.07 -8.32 -4.70
N PRO A 38 -3.08 -7.50 -5.77
CA PRO A 38 -2.37 -7.81 -7.00
C PRO A 38 -0.87 -8.13 -6.74
N GLY A 39 -0.41 -9.32 -7.14
CA GLY A 39 1.02 -9.68 -7.10
C GLY A 39 1.50 -10.27 -5.78
N LEU A 40 0.62 -10.41 -4.78
CA LEU A 40 0.92 -11.07 -3.51
C LEU A 40 0.17 -12.41 -3.47
N SER A 41 0.92 -13.51 -3.35
CA SER A 41 0.38 -14.88 -3.29
C SER A 41 -0.62 -15.10 -2.13
N ASP A 42 -1.18 -16.32 -2.00
CA ASP A 42 -2.13 -16.76 -0.96
C ASP A 42 -1.79 -16.40 0.51
N GLY A 43 -0.57 -15.89 0.78
CA GLY A 43 -0.16 -15.39 2.07
C GLY A 43 -0.64 -13.98 2.43
N ILE A 44 -1.14 -13.17 1.48
CA ILE A 44 -1.69 -11.84 1.79
C ILE A 44 -3.04 -11.63 1.10
N THR A 45 -4.11 -11.62 1.88
CA THR A 45 -5.48 -11.41 1.37
C THR A 45 -6.05 -10.11 1.91
N TRP A 46 -6.81 -9.39 1.09
CA TRP A 46 -7.54 -8.20 1.51
C TRP A 46 -9.04 -8.48 1.47
N SER A 47 -9.77 -7.94 2.44
CA SER A 47 -11.21 -8.11 2.56
C SER A 47 -11.89 -6.82 3.02
N LEU A 48 -13.05 -6.52 2.44
CA LEU A 48 -13.92 -5.42 2.88
C LEU A 48 -14.82 -5.88 4.04
N ASP A 49 -14.78 -5.18 5.17
CA ASP A 49 -15.63 -5.50 6.33
C ASP A 49 -16.97 -4.75 6.26
N SER A 50 -16.91 -3.46 5.95
CA SER A 50 -18.10 -2.61 5.87
C SER A 50 -17.93 -1.47 4.88
N TYR A 51 -19.04 -1.01 4.32
CA TYR A 51 -19.11 0.17 3.46
C TYR A 51 -20.37 0.96 3.76
N GLN A 52 -20.22 2.23 4.12
CA GLN A 52 -21.32 3.16 4.32
C GLN A 52 -21.30 4.20 3.21
N ARG A 53 -22.20 4.03 2.25
CA ARG A 53 -22.34 4.94 1.12
C ARG A 53 -23.02 6.24 1.55
N GLY A 54 -22.35 7.37 1.33
CA GLY A 54 -22.94 8.69 1.40
C GLY A 54 -23.00 9.36 0.03
N TYR A 55 -23.51 10.59 -0.01
CA TYR A 55 -23.73 11.30 -1.28
C TYR A 55 -22.44 11.90 -1.86
N LEU A 56 -21.68 12.66 -1.08
CA LEU A 56 -20.37 13.24 -1.51
C LEU A 56 -19.17 12.51 -0.93
N SER A 57 -19.38 11.82 0.20
CA SER A 57 -18.34 11.09 0.91
C SER A 57 -18.90 9.77 1.37
N SER A 58 -18.07 8.74 1.40
CA SER A 58 -18.40 7.41 1.95
C SER A 58 -17.29 6.96 2.87
N THR A 59 -17.63 6.06 3.79
CA THR A 59 -16.66 5.43 4.68
C THR A 59 -16.65 3.93 4.46
N ALA A 60 -15.49 3.31 4.65
CA ALA A 60 -15.37 1.86 4.62
C ALA A 60 -14.37 1.38 5.65
N THR A 61 -14.47 0.12 6.04
CA THR A 61 -13.45 -0.57 6.83
C THR A 61 -13.03 -1.85 6.10
N SER A 62 -11.75 -2.17 6.15
CA SER A 62 -11.21 -3.39 5.56
C SER A 62 -10.13 -3.99 6.45
N HIS A 63 -9.69 -5.19 6.13
CA HIS A 63 -8.50 -5.77 6.71
C HIS A 63 -7.62 -6.45 5.67
N VAL A 64 -6.32 -6.47 5.97
CA VAL A 64 -5.35 -7.33 5.31
C VAL A 64 -5.01 -8.47 6.24
N THR A 65 -5.16 -9.71 5.77
CA THR A 65 -4.66 -10.89 6.44
C THR A 65 -3.28 -11.21 5.91
N VAL A 66 -2.28 -11.33 6.78
CA VAL A 66 -0.93 -11.79 6.46
C VAL A 66 -0.71 -13.14 7.12
N ALA A 67 -0.38 -14.15 6.33
CA ALA A 67 0.02 -15.46 6.82
C ALA A 67 1.48 -15.42 7.26
N GLY A 68 1.73 -15.65 8.55
CA GLY A 68 3.04 -15.92 9.10
C GLY A 68 3.59 -17.26 8.64
N ALA A 69 4.92 -17.40 8.69
CA ALA A 69 5.61 -18.65 8.33
C ALA A 69 5.23 -19.83 9.26
N ASP A 70 4.72 -19.54 10.45
CA ASP A 70 4.21 -20.48 11.45
C ASP A 70 2.73 -20.84 11.25
N GLY A 71 2.07 -20.29 10.22
CA GLY A 71 0.64 -20.45 9.97
C GLY A 71 -0.26 -19.50 10.76
N THR A 72 0.30 -18.63 11.61
CA THR A 72 -0.46 -17.57 12.29
C THR A 72 -0.98 -16.57 11.27
N ARG A 73 -2.23 -16.12 11.43
CA ARG A 73 -2.83 -15.09 10.57
C ARG A 73 -2.88 -13.78 11.31
N TYR A 74 -2.13 -12.80 10.84
CA TYR A 74 -2.15 -11.44 11.36
C TYR A 74 -3.19 -10.62 10.59
N LEU A 75 -4.11 -9.97 11.30
CA LEU A 75 -5.08 -9.06 10.69
C LEU A 75 -4.63 -7.62 10.92
N ILE A 76 -4.65 -6.83 9.85
CA ILE A 76 -4.32 -5.41 9.89
C ILE A 76 -5.53 -4.65 9.38
N HIS A 77 -6.24 -3.95 10.28
CA HIS A 77 -7.47 -3.25 9.96
C HIS A 77 -7.23 -1.84 9.43
N PHE A 78 -7.99 -1.43 8.43
CA PHE A 78 -7.91 -0.11 7.82
C PHE A 78 -9.26 0.56 7.83
N LYS A 79 -9.25 1.89 7.99
CA LYS A 79 -10.40 2.75 7.76
C LYS A 79 -10.16 3.58 6.51
N HIS A 80 -11.20 3.71 5.70
CA HIS A 80 -11.19 4.47 4.46
C HIS A 80 -12.19 5.63 4.55
N THR A 81 -11.74 6.81 4.13
CA THR A 81 -12.58 7.97 3.87
C THR A 81 -12.52 8.27 2.37
N ILE A 82 -13.66 8.15 1.69
CA ILE A 82 -13.77 8.24 0.23
C ILE A 82 -14.49 9.53 -0.12
N ASN A 83 -13.81 10.48 -0.75
CA ASN A 83 -14.42 11.71 -1.25
C ASN A 83 -14.68 11.58 -2.74
N GLN A 84 -15.94 11.72 -3.14
CA GLN A 84 -16.43 11.46 -4.51
C GLN A 84 -16.60 12.77 -5.29
N ILE A 85 -15.74 13.75 -5.00
CA ILE A 85 -15.76 15.07 -5.62
C ILE A 85 -14.69 15.08 -6.72
N PRO A 86 -15.08 15.26 -7.99
CA PRO A 86 -14.12 15.39 -9.07
C PRO A 86 -13.17 16.57 -8.86
N GLY A 87 -11.89 16.36 -9.12
CA GLY A 87 -10.88 17.41 -9.13
C GLY A 87 -10.68 17.99 -10.53
N VAL A 88 -10.11 19.19 -10.60
CA VAL A 88 -9.71 19.85 -11.86
C VAL A 88 -8.53 19.14 -12.54
N ASP A 89 -7.87 18.25 -11.82
CA ASP A 89 -6.75 17.39 -12.22
C ASP A 89 -7.21 16.08 -12.89
N GLY A 90 -8.51 15.90 -13.13
CA GLY A 90 -9.05 14.72 -13.82
C GLY A 90 -9.26 13.50 -12.91
N ARG A 91 -9.12 13.65 -11.60
CA ARG A 91 -9.57 12.66 -10.62
C ARG A 91 -11.09 12.73 -10.44
N TYR A 92 -11.74 11.59 -10.23
CA TYR A 92 -13.17 11.55 -9.89
C TYR A 92 -13.42 11.24 -8.41
N ALA A 93 -12.42 10.71 -7.70
CA ALA A 93 -12.50 10.46 -6.27
C ALA A 93 -11.11 10.45 -5.61
N THR A 94 -11.08 10.71 -4.31
CA THR A 94 -9.92 10.45 -3.46
C THR A 94 -10.29 9.51 -2.32
N ILE A 95 -9.33 8.69 -1.89
CA ILE A 95 -9.49 7.74 -0.79
C ILE A 95 -8.33 7.94 0.17
N GLN A 96 -8.62 8.38 1.39
CA GLN A 96 -7.67 8.33 2.49
C GLN A 96 -7.86 7.01 3.23
N THR A 97 -6.78 6.25 3.38
CA THR A 97 -6.74 4.97 4.08
C THR A 97 -5.79 5.09 5.26
N VAL A 98 -6.22 4.69 6.44
CA VAL A 98 -5.42 4.75 7.67
C VAL A 98 -5.44 3.42 8.39
N TRP A 99 -4.28 2.97 8.87
CA TRP A 99 -4.21 1.79 9.72
C TRP A 99 -4.87 2.10 11.07
N VAL A 100 -5.81 1.26 11.47
CA VAL A 100 -6.47 1.31 12.77
C VAL A 100 -5.99 0.12 13.60
N PRO A 101 -5.18 0.33 14.65
CA PRO A 101 -4.76 -0.75 15.53
C PRO A 101 -5.93 -1.30 16.33
N ASP A 102 -5.96 -2.62 16.51
CA ASP A 102 -6.97 -3.30 17.30
C ASP A 102 -6.93 -2.85 18.76
N ALA A 103 -8.06 -2.92 19.46
CA ALA A 103 -8.20 -2.40 20.82
C ALA A 103 -7.14 -2.94 21.80
N GLU A 104 -6.70 -4.19 21.60
CA GLU A 104 -5.69 -4.86 22.42
C GLU A 104 -4.29 -4.24 22.26
N ILE A 105 -3.92 -3.84 21.04
CA ILE A 105 -2.59 -3.29 20.72
C ILE A 105 -2.59 -1.77 20.59
N LYS A 106 -3.76 -1.14 20.51
CA LYS A 106 -3.93 0.29 20.32
C LYS A 106 -3.12 1.14 21.30
N PRO A 107 -3.10 0.88 22.62
CA PRO A 107 -2.29 1.66 23.55
C PRO A 107 -0.79 1.58 23.24
N GLN A 108 -0.30 0.40 22.80
CA GLN A 108 1.11 0.18 22.48
C GLN A 108 1.47 0.88 21.17
N VAL A 109 0.59 0.82 20.17
CA VAL A 109 0.77 1.51 18.88
C VAL A 109 0.73 3.03 19.09
N GLU A 110 -0.22 3.55 19.85
CA GLU A 110 -0.29 4.99 20.19
C GLU A 110 0.96 5.44 20.94
N GLN A 111 1.48 4.64 21.88
CA GLN A 111 2.74 4.93 22.54
C GLN A 111 3.92 4.91 21.56
N LEU A 112 4.02 3.89 20.70
CA LEU A 112 5.10 3.70 19.74
C LEU A 112 5.20 4.88 18.75
N PHE A 113 4.06 5.31 18.23
CA PHE A 113 3.96 6.39 17.23
C PHE A 113 3.66 7.77 17.84
N SER A 114 3.72 7.92 19.16
CA SER A 114 3.43 9.19 19.88
C SER A 114 2.07 9.79 19.49
N GLY A 115 1.05 8.94 19.37
CA GLY A 115 -0.32 9.31 18.99
C GLY A 115 -0.54 9.67 17.52
N LYS A 116 0.48 9.55 16.66
CA LYS A 116 0.32 9.74 15.21
C LYS A 116 -0.28 8.50 14.55
N GLU A 117 -0.99 8.70 13.45
CA GLU A 117 -1.44 7.61 12.59
C GLU A 117 -0.22 6.88 12.01
N PRO A 118 -0.06 5.56 12.23
CA PRO A 118 1.14 4.85 11.80
C PRO A 118 1.36 4.83 10.29
N VAL A 119 0.26 4.68 9.55
CA VAL A 119 0.25 4.54 8.08
C VAL A 119 -0.94 5.34 7.55
N VAL A 120 -0.65 6.26 6.63
CA VAL A 120 -1.66 7.05 5.91
C VAL A 120 -1.41 6.86 4.42
N LEU A 121 -2.41 6.39 3.67
CA LEU A 121 -2.35 6.26 2.22
C LEU A 121 -3.42 7.15 1.57
N ASN A 122 -3.01 8.07 0.71
CA ASN A 122 -3.89 8.97 -0.02
C ASN A 122 -3.91 8.55 -1.48
N THR A 123 -5.03 7.99 -1.93
CA THR A 123 -5.22 7.50 -3.30
C THR A 123 -6.11 8.45 -4.09
N ALA A 124 -5.67 8.90 -5.27
CA ALA A 124 -6.47 9.58 -6.26
C ALA A 124 -6.88 8.62 -7.37
N LEU A 125 -8.17 8.55 -7.68
CA LEU A 125 -8.72 7.72 -8.76
C LEU A 125 -8.99 8.58 -9.99
N SER A 126 -8.38 8.22 -11.12
CA SER A 126 -8.52 8.90 -12.40
C SER A 126 -9.76 8.43 -13.17
N VAL A 127 -10.42 9.34 -13.88
CA VAL A 127 -11.61 9.04 -14.72
C VAL A 127 -11.30 7.97 -15.78
N PHE A 128 -10.04 7.83 -16.19
CA PHE A 128 -9.61 6.85 -17.19
C PHE A 128 -9.16 5.50 -16.59
N GLY A 129 -9.49 5.23 -15.33
CA GLY A 129 -9.25 3.94 -14.68
C GLY A 129 -7.83 3.73 -14.14
N GLY A 130 -7.07 4.80 -13.99
CA GLY A 130 -5.80 4.80 -13.25
C GLY A 130 -6.00 5.19 -11.78
N ALA A 131 -4.99 4.89 -10.97
CA ALA A 131 -4.89 5.33 -9.58
C ALA A 131 -3.46 5.75 -9.27
N HIS A 132 -3.32 6.78 -8.45
CA HIS A 132 -2.06 7.21 -7.88
C HIS A 132 -2.22 7.27 -6.36
N THR A 133 -1.37 6.58 -5.62
CA THR A 133 -1.37 6.56 -4.16
C THR A 133 -0.08 7.11 -3.64
N GLU A 134 -0.17 8.03 -2.69
CA GLU A 134 0.95 8.49 -1.87
C GLU A 134 0.76 7.93 -0.45
N GLY A 135 1.80 7.32 0.10
CA GLY A 135 1.80 6.71 1.42
C GLY A 135 2.83 7.36 2.33
N ASP A 136 2.43 7.65 3.56
CA ASP A 136 3.28 8.17 4.62
C ASP A 136 3.31 7.19 5.79
N PHE A 137 4.51 6.89 6.27
CA PHE A 137 4.75 6.06 7.44
C PHE A 137 5.31 6.93 8.56
N ALA A 138 4.63 6.93 9.70
CA ALA A 138 5.03 7.76 10.82
C ALA A 138 6.37 7.28 11.43
N PRO A 139 7.22 8.21 11.89
CA PRO A 139 8.45 7.84 12.57
C PRO A 139 8.17 7.24 13.94
N ILE A 140 9.08 6.38 14.39
CA ILE A 140 9.12 5.82 15.75
C ILE A 140 10.37 6.38 16.42
N ASN A 141 10.22 6.93 17.61
CA ASN A 141 11.35 7.42 18.41
C ASN A 141 11.27 6.85 19.83
N GLN A 142 11.50 5.54 19.95
CA GLN A 142 11.53 4.83 21.22
C GLN A 142 12.94 4.31 21.52
N PRO A 143 13.32 4.13 22.80
CA PRO A 143 14.66 3.66 23.17
C PRO A 143 15.07 2.32 22.56
N GLN A 144 14.09 1.45 22.28
CA GLN A 144 14.29 0.11 21.70
C GLN A 144 14.14 0.06 20.17
N VAL A 145 13.47 1.05 19.58
CA VAL A 145 13.21 1.09 18.14
C VAL A 145 13.17 2.54 17.69
N THR A 146 14.06 2.90 16.77
CA THR A 146 14.04 4.20 16.07
C THR A 146 13.82 3.95 14.59
N PHE A 147 12.73 4.48 14.05
CA PHE A 147 12.39 4.41 12.64
C PHE A 147 12.18 5.83 12.11
N SER A 148 12.82 6.18 11.00
CA SER A 148 12.73 7.53 10.42
C SER A 148 11.35 7.88 9.88
N GLY A 149 10.44 6.90 9.78
CA GLY A 149 9.33 6.99 8.85
C GLY A 149 9.79 6.72 7.42
N GLY A 150 8.89 6.94 6.49
CA GLY A 150 9.18 6.82 5.07
C GLY A 150 7.99 7.15 4.21
N THR A 151 8.22 7.14 2.90
CA THR A 151 7.18 7.38 1.91
C THR A 151 7.04 6.18 0.99
N MET A 152 5.86 6.06 0.39
CA MET A 152 5.57 5.08 -0.64
C MET A 152 4.74 5.73 -1.74
N THR A 153 4.93 5.31 -2.97
CA THR A 153 4.01 5.62 -4.06
C THR A 153 3.53 4.34 -4.73
N ILE A 154 2.27 4.34 -5.16
CA ILE A 154 1.68 3.23 -5.91
C ILE A 154 0.94 3.82 -7.09
N ASP A 155 1.38 3.48 -8.28
CA ASP A 155 0.70 3.81 -9.53
C ASP A 155 0.06 2.56 -10.10
N ALA A 156 -1.19 2.69 -10.53
CA ALA A 156 -1.90 1.65 -11.25
C ALA A 156 -2.60 2.26 -12.48
N ALA A 157 -2.57 1.54 -13.60
CA ALA A 157 -3.21 1.96 -14.84
C ALA A 157 -4.33 1.00 -15.24
N ALA A 158 -5.29 1.48 -16.04
CA ALA A 158 -6.39 0.65 -16.58
C ALA A 158 -5.91 -0.52 -17.46
N SER A 159 -4.67 -0.44 -17.96
CA SER A 159 -3.99 -1.52 -18.68
C SER A 159 -3.58 -2.69 -17.78
N GLY A 160 -3.63 -2.53 -16.46
CA GLY A 160 -3.10 -3.49 -15.48
C GLY A 160 -1.63 -3.23 -15.12
N LYS A 161 -0.98 -2.23 -15.73
CA LYS A 161 0.37 -1.82 -15.29
C LYS A 161 0.32 -1.29 -13.87
N PHE A 162 1.33 -1.65 -13.08
CA PHE A 162 1.55 -1.10 -11.75
C PHE A 162 3.01 -0.70 -11.56
N ALA A 163 3.23 0.24 -10.64
CA ALA A 163 4.54 0.57 -10.09
C ALA A 163 4.39 0.90 -8.60
N TYR A 164 5.32 0.42 -7.79
CA TYR A 164 5.45 0.65 -6.36
C TYR A 164 6.85 1.20 -6.12
N THR A 165 6.95 2.31 -5.40
CA THR A 165 8.24 2.76 -4.87
C THR A 165 8.10 3.05 -3.38
N GLY A 166 9.13 2.75 -2.60
CA GLY A 166 9.16 2.99 -1.16
C GLY A 166 10.56 3.45 -0.75
N ALA A 167 10.63 4.42 0.15
CA ALA A 167 11.88 4.96 0.64
C ALA A 167 11.84 5.15 2.16
N PHE A 168 12.78 4.53 2.86
CA PHE A 168 12.93 4.61 4.31
C PHE A 168 14.38 4.91 4.67
N ASN A 169 14.62 6.02 5.36
CA ASN A 169 15.97 6.51 5.60
C ASN A 169 16.73 5.66 6.62
N SER A 170 16.07 5.26 7.72
CA SER A 170 16.71 4.44 8.73
C SER A 170 15.73 3.66 9.61
N LEU A 171 16.12 2.44 9.96
CA LEU A 171 15.51 1.63 11.00
C LEU A 171 16.63 1.16 11.94
N ASN A 172 16.50 1.43 13.23
CA ASN A 172 17.40 0.96 14.27
C ASN A 172 16.59 0.20 15.31
N ILE A 173 16.98 -1.02 15.59
CA ILE A 173 16.38 -1.89 16.60
C ILE A 173 17.45 -2.18 17.64
N THR A 174 17.17 -1.84 18.88
CA THR A 174 18.06 -2.00 20.03
C THR A 174 17.39 -2.90 21.06
N GLY A 175 18.16 -3.82 21.65
CA GLY A 175 17.64 -4.73 22.69
C GLY A 175 17.34 -6.16 22.23
N GLN A 176 17.74 -6.53 21.00
CA GLN A 176 17.96 -7.93 20.66
C GLN A 176 19.08 -8.48 21.56
N LYS A 177 19.05 -9.76 21.91
CA LYS A 177 20.14 -10.42 22.63
C LYS A 177 20.73 -11.50 21.73
N ASP A 178 22.04 -11.59 21.65
CA ASP A 178 22.70 -12.72 21.00
C ASP A 178 22.50 -14.02 21.81
N ASP A 179 22.99 -15.14 21.27
CA ASP A 179 22.94 -16.45 21.93
C ASP A 179 23.67 -16.48 23.29
N LYS A 180 24.47 -15.44 23.59
CA LYS A 180 25.21 -15.25 24.85
C LYS A 180 24.51 -14.24 25.78
N GLY A 181 23.34 -13.72 25.41
CA GLY A 181 22.57 -12.77 26.18
C GLY A 181 23.06 -11.32 26.10
N MET A 182 24.04 -11.01 25.23
CA MET A 182 24.60 -9.67 25.06
C MET A 182 23.68 -8.79 24.21
N PRO A 183 23.46 -7.52 24.57
CA PRO A 183 22.66 -6.61 23.77
C PRO A 183 23.25 -6.45 22.36
N GLN A 184 22.43 -6.73 21.36
CA GLN A 184 22.69 -6.44 19.95
C GLN A 184 21.77 -5.31 19.47
N SER A 185 22.31 -4.52 18.55
CA SER A 185 21.56 -3.54 17.77
C SER A 185 21.64 -3.91 16.29
N ALA A 186 20.55 -3.69 15.56
CA ALA A 186 20.52 -3.79 14.12
C ALA A 186 20.14 -2.42 13.56
N ALA A 187 21.00 -1.84 12.72
CA ALA A 187 20.76 -0.56 12.08
C ALA A 187 20.79 -0.71 10.56
N PHE A 188 19.67 -0.38 9.93
CA PHE A 188 19.47 -0.32 8.50
C PHE A 188 19.44 1.15 8.07
N LYS A 189 20.11 1.48 6.97
CA LYS A 189 20.12 2.82 6.37
C LYS A 189 19.85 2.75 4.88
N GLY A 190 19.10 3.74 4.39
CA GLY A 190 18.79 3.90 2.97
C GLY A 190 18.11 2.67 2.38
N ILE A 191 16.93 2.33 2.91
CA ILE A 191 16.12 1.23 2.42
C ILE A 191 15.25 1.78 1.29
N THR A 192 15.37 1.19 0.09
CA THR A 192 14.47 1.46 -1.02
C THR A 192 13.78 0.18 -1.47
N LEU A 193 12.54 0.33 -1.89
CA LEU A 193 11.73 -0.71 -2.50
C LEU A 193 11.25 -0.19 -3.84
N ASP A 194 11.45 -0.95 -4.89
CA ASP A 194 10.96 -0.64 -6.22
C ASP A 194 10.34 -1.91 -6.78
N ALA A 195 9.11 -1.84 -7.27
CA ALA A 195 8.49 -2.94 -7.97
C ALA A 195 7.59 -2.44 -9.09
N ASP A 196 7.62 -3.08 -10.24
CA ASP A 196 6.73 -2.75 -11.36
C ASP A 196 6.33 -4.01 -12.11
N GLY A 197 5.27 -3.93 -12.89
CA GLY A 197 4.81 -5.08 -13.67
C GLY A 197 3.44 -4.88 -14.28
N VAL A 198 2.85 -5.99 -14.73
CA VAL A 198 1.52 -6.03 -15.35
C VAL A 198 0.67 -7.09 -14.68
N MET A 199 -0.48 -6.67 -14.15
CA MET A 199 -1.50 -7.55 -13.62
C MET A 199 -2.34 -8.17 -14.74
N ASP A 200 -2.37 -9.50 -14.84
CA ASP A 200 -3.29 -10.18 -15.75
C ASP A 200 -4.73 -10.12 -15.22
N LYS A 201 -5.66 -9.72 -16.10
CA LYS A 201 -7.06 -9.48 -15.73
C LYS A 201 -7.83 -10.76 -15.39
N LYS A 202 -7.39 -11.93 -15.86
CA LYS A 202 -8.07 -13.21 -15.69
C LYS A 202 -7.49 -14.02 -14.53
N SER A 203 -6.16 -14.10 -14.45
CA SER A 203 -5.49 -14.92 -13.44
C SER A 203 -5.20 -14.16 -12.15
N HIS A 204 -5.29 -12.83 -12.13
CA HIS A 204 -4.88 -11.99 -10.99
C HIS A 204 -3.42 -12.20 -10.55
N ILE A 205 -2.58 -12.71 -11.47
CA ILE A 205 -1.15 -12.90 -11.28
C ILE A 205 -0.40 -11.72 -11.89
N ALA A 206 0.64 -11.25 -11.20
CA ALA A 206 1.56 -10.24 -11.71
C ALA A 206 2.57 -10.91 -12.66
N TRP A 207 2.69 -10.36 -13.86
CA TRP A 207 3.61 -10.82 -14.90
C TRP A 207 4.58 -9.71 -15.28
N ASN A 208 5.67 -10.12 -15.93
CA ASN A 208 6.70 -9.21 -16.45
C ASN A 208 7.10 -8.21 -15.37
N SER A 209 7.33 -8.73 -14.16
CA SER A 209 7.47 -7.92 -12.96
C SER A 209 8.92 -7.84 -12.55
N GLN A 210 9.31 -6.67 -12.09
CA GLN A 210 10.60 -6.44 -11.45
C GLN A 210 10.35 -6.08 -10.00
N PHE A 211 11.22 -6.54 -9.14
CA PHE A 211 11.28 -6.16 -7.74
C PHE A 211 12.73 -5.92 -7.38
N ALA A 212 13.00 -4.83 -6.66
CA ALA A 212 14.28 -4.54 -6.07
C ALA A 212 14.07 -3.96 -4.68
N MET A 213 14.64 -4.63 -3.68
CA MET A 213 14.84 -4.07 -2.35
C MET A 213 16.33 -3.79 -2.17
N LYS A 214 16.68 -2.55 -1.85
CA LYS A 214 18.07 -2.15 -1.61
C LYS A 214 18.20 -1.61 -0.20
N VAL A 215 19.30 -1.96 0.45
CA VAL A 215 19.70 -1.41 1.75
C VAL A 215 21.11 -0.86 1.59
N ALA A 216 21.27 0.45 1.70
CA ALA A 216 22.55 1.11 1.52
C ALA A 216 23.58 0.64 2.55
N SER A 217 23.16 0.45 3.81
CA SER A 217 24.01 -0.12 4.85
C SER A 217 23.21 -0.87 5.91
N LEU A 218 23.74 -2.00 6.36
CA LEU A 218 23.27 -2.78 7.49
C LEU A 218 24.41 -2.95 8.49
N THR A 219 24.18 -2.62 9.75
CA THR A 219 25.12 -2.83 10.87
C THR A 219 24.46 -3.70 11.92
N VAL A 220 25.16 -4.74 12.38
CA VAL A 220 24.70 -5.63 13.46
C VAL A 220 25.73 -5.66 14.58
N GLY A 221 25.34 -5.19 15.77
CA GLY A 221 26.20 -5.11 16.94
C GLY A 221 27.56 -4.46 16.64
N ASN A 222 28.63 -5.17 16.98
CA ASN A 222 30.02 -4.78 16.71
C ASN A 222 30.62 -5.54 15.50
N GLU A 223 29.81 -6.27 14.73
CA GLU A 223 30.29 -7.19 13.69
C GLU A 223 30.67 -6.49 12.37
N GLY A 224 30.51 -5.15 12.32
CA GLY A 224 30.83 -4.34 11.15
C GLY A 224 29.57 -3.93 10.36
N ALA A 225 29.79 -3.31 9.20
CA ALA A 225 28.71 -2.81 8.35
C ALA A 225 28.78 -3.46 6.97
N LEU A 226 27.71 -4.16 6.59
CA LEU A 226 27.47 -4.57 5.20
C LEU A 226 26.99 -3.34 4.43
N SER A 227 27.50 -3.16 3.21
CA SER A 227 27.13 -2.03 2.36
C SER A 227 26.59 -2.51 1.03
N GLY A 228 25.54 -1.83 0.54
CA GLY A 228 24.95 -2.09 -0.77
C GLY A 228 24.34 -3.49 -0.89
N LEU A 229 23.48 -3.87 0.05
CA LEU A 229 22.68 -5.08 -0.06
C LEU A 229 21.56 -4.83 -1.07
N ALA A 230 21.39 -5.74 -2.04
CA ALA A 230 20.26 -5.70 -2.95
C ALA A 230 19.64 -7.09 -3.11
N LEU A 231 18.34 -7.19 -2.87
CA LEU A 231 17.52 -8.34 -3.24
C LEU A 231 16.72 -7.94 -4.48
N THR A 232 16.93 -8.65 -5.58
CA THR A 232 16.20 -8.41 -6.83
C THR A 232 15.43 -9.65 -7.25
N SER A 233 14.29 -9.45 -7.87
CA SER A 233 13.52 -10.50 -8.52
C SER A 233 13.03 -10.01 -9.86
N HIS A 234 13.13 -10.85 -10.87
CA HIS A 234 12.60 -10.60 -12.19
C HIS A 234 11.71 -11.77 -12.59
N SER A 235 10.48 -11.48 -12.99
CA SER A 235 9.54 -12.47 -13.48
C SER A 235 9.21 -12.20 -14.94
N LEU A 236 9.22 -13.23 -15.78
CA LEU A 236 8.87 -13.13 -17.19
C LEU A 236 7.90 -14.24 -17.58
N ARG A 237 6.88 -13.87 -18.35
CA ARG A 237 6.01 -14.86 -18.97
C ARG A 237 6.60 -15.32 -20.31
N THR A 238 6.81 -16.61 -20.46
CA THR A 238 7.30 -17.24 -21.70
C THR A 238 6.25 -18.21 -22.24
N GLY A 239 5.26 -17.71 -22.97
CA GLY A 239 4.12 -18.50 -23.44
C GLY A 239 3.19 -18.90 -22.28
N ASP A 240 3.09 -20.20 -22.02
CA ASP A 240 2.36 -20.76 -20.88
C ASP A 240 3.26 -20.99 -19.65
N ASP A 241 4.58 -20.85 -19.81
CA ASP A 241 5.56 -21.04 -18.74
C ASP A 241 5.90 -19.73 -18.02
N PHE A 242 6.42 -19.88 -16.80
CA PHE A 242 6.84 -18.82 -15.91
C PHE A 242 8.30 -18.98 -15.52
N ALA A 243 9.10 -17.92 -15.74
CA ALA A 243 10.48 -17.85 -15.29
C ALA A 243 10.61 -16.79 -14.19
N VAL A 244 11.31 -17.14 -13.12
CA VAL A 244 11.67 -16.23 -12.03
C VAL A 244 13.16 -16.33 -11.76
N ASP A 245 13.82 -15.19 -11.81
CA ASP A 245 15.21 -15.04 -11.41
C ASP A 245 15.27 -14.22 -10.12
N VAL A 246 15.95 -14.73 -9.10
CA VAL A 246 16.16 -14.04 -7.82
C VAL A 246 17.66 -13.83 -7.62
N GLY A 247 18.06 -12.58 -7.41
CA GLY A 247 19.45 -12.19 -7.17
C GLY A 247 19.64 -11.59 -5.77
N LEU A 248 20.74 -11.95 -5.11
CA LEU A 248 21.22 -11.30 -3.90
C LEU A 248 22.63 -10.76 -4.16
N ASP A 249 22.77 -9.43 -4.14
CA ASP A 249 24.05 -8.76 -4.32
C ASP A 249 24.49 -8.08 -3.02
N VAL A 250 25.80 -8.14 -2.75
CA VAL A 250 26.46 -7.47 -1.62
C VAL A 250 27.67 -6.72 -2.17
N ALA A 251 27.65 -5.39 -2.10
CA ALA A 251 28.69 -4.57 -2.74
C ALA A 251 30.07 -4.67 -2.06
N ASN A 252 30.11 -4.91 -0.74
CA ASN A 252 31.33 -5.24 0.02
C ASN A 252 30.93 -6.10 1.23
N ALA A 253 31.44 -7.33 1.29
CA ALA A 253 31.38 -8.20 2.47
C ALA A 253 32.73 -8.19 3.19
#